data_AF-A0A7X8ZM88-F1
#
_entry.id   AF-A0A7X8ZM88-F1
#
_cell.length_a   1.000
_cell.length_b   1.000
_cell.length_c   1.000
_cell.angle_alpha   90.00
_cell.angle_beta   90.00
_cell.angle_gamma   90.00
#
_symmetry.space_group_name_H-M   'P 1'
#
loop_
_entity.id
_entity.type
_entity.pdbx_description
1 polymer ?
#
loop_
_entity_poly.entity_id
_entity_poly.type
_entity_poly.pdbx_seq_one_letter_code
_entity_poly.pdbx_strand_id
1 'polypeptide(L)' 'VGAKYEIYKLINELASSGKCIIVFSNEYPEIFQIADKTLVMYKGQIQSIINRSELTETRVMALSTGIKEEK' A
#
# COMPACT_ATOMS: atom_id res chain seq x y z
N VAL A 1 -6.51 18.68 -2.52
CA VAL A 1 -7.86 18.37 -1.98
C VAL A 1 -7.72 18.03 -0.50
N GLY A 2 -8.32 18.81 0.41
CA GLY A 2 -8.09 18.67 1.86
C GLY A 2 -8.72 17.43 2.52
N ALA A 3 -9.84 16.92 1.96
CA ALA A 3 -10.57 15.81 2.58
C ALA A 3 -9.78 14.48 2.61
N LYS A 4 -9.04 14.14 1.54
CA LYS A 4 -8.19 12.93 1.52
C LYS A 4 -7.10 12.98 2.60
N TYR A 5 -6.51 14.15 2.82
CA TYR A 5 -5.45 14.34 3.82
C TYR A 5 -5.95 14.07 5.24
N GLU A 6 -7.13 14.59 5.61
CA GLU A 6 -7.71 14.34 6.94
C GLU A 6 -8.02 12.86 7.16
N ILE A 7 -8.44 12.13 6.12
CA ILE A 7 -8.64 10.68 6.21
C ILE A 7 -7.32 9.95 6.49
N TYR A 8 -6.23 10.26 5.77
CA TYR A 8 -4.93 9.64 6.04
C TYR A 8 -4.40 9.95 7.43
N LYS A 9 -4.61 11.20 7.89
CA LYS A 9 -4.25 11.60 9.24
C LYS A 9 -4.98 10.76 10.28
N LEU A 10 -6.30 10.61 10.14
CA LEU A 10 -7.10 9.75 11.02
C LEU A 10 -6.64 8.28 10.98
N ILE A 11 -6.35 7.74 9.80
CA ILE A 11 -5.81 6.38 9.65
C ILE A 11 -4.51 6.23 10.44
N ASN A 12 -3.58 7.16 10.29
CA ASN A 12 -2.29 7.13 10.98
C ASN A 12 -2.44 7.29 12.50
N GLU A 13 -3.35 8.14 12.97
CA GLU A 13 -3.66 8.29 14.40
C GLU A 13 -4.23 7.00 15.00
N LEU A 14 -5.17 6.36 14.29
CA LEU A 14 -5.76 5.09 14.70
C LEU A 14 -4.70 3.98 14.71
N ALA A 15 -3.86 3.89 13.69
CA ALA A 15 -2.76 2.93 13.63
C ALA A 15 -1.77 3.13 14.78
N SER A 16 -1.38 4.37 15.04
CA SER A 16 -0.48 4.75 16.15
C SER A 16 -1.08 4.44 17.53
N SER A 17 -2.42 4.38 17.64
CA SER A 17 -3.12 3.95 18.85
C SER A 17 -3.20 2.42 19.03
N GLY A 18 -2.46 1.65 18.22
CA GLY A 18 -2.39 0.19 18.31
C GLY A 18 -3.49 -0.55 17.54
N LYS A 19 -4.22 0.13 16.64
CA LYS A 19 -5.29 -0.50 15.84
C LYS A 19 -4.73 -1.02 14.51
N CYS A 20 -5.18 -2.18 14.08
CA CYS A 20 -4.92 -2.68 12.73
C CYS A 20 -5.95 -2.09 11.76
N ILE A 21 -5.48 -1.56 10.63
CA ILE A 21 -6.33 -0.95 9.60
C ILE A 21 -5.96 -1.57 8.25
N ILE A 22 -6.97 -2.02 7.51
CA ILE A 22 -6.82 -2.56 6.16
C ILE A 22 -7.42 -1.55 5.20
N VAL A 23 -6.61 -1.08 4.25
CA VAL A 23 -7.03 -0.12 3.23
C VAL A 23 -6.86 -0.77 1.85
N PHE A 24 -7.89 -0.63 1.03
CA PHE A 24 -7.81 -0.93 -0.40
C PHE A 24 -7.55 0.37 -1.16
N SER A 25 -6.44 0.43 -1.86
CA SER A 25 -6.12 1.53 -2.76
C SER A 25 -5.48 0.99 -4.04
N ASN A 26 -5.73 1.69 -5.14
CA ASN A 26 -5.13 1.47 -6.45
C ASN A 26 -4.20 2.63 -6.86
N GLU A 27 -3.98 3.62 -5.98
CA GLU A 27 -3.15 4.80 -6.23
C GLU A 27 -1.88 4.73 -5.36
N TYR A 28 -0.71 4.65 -6.00
CA TYR A 28 0.57 4.56 -5.28
C TYR A 28 0.80 5.68 -4.24
N PRO A 29 0.50 6.97 -4.51
CA PRO A 29 0.68 8.03 -3.53
C PRO A 29 -0.07 7.78 -2.22
N GLU A 30 -1.25 7.15 -2.27
CA GLU A 30 -2.04 6.85 -1.07
C GLU A 30 -1.40 5.71 -0.27
N ILE A 31 -1.02 4.64 -0.96
CA ILE A 31 -0.32 3.48 -0.37
C ILE A 31 0.98 3.97 0.31
N PHE A 32 1.74 4.79 -0.40
CA PHE A 32 2.97 5.38 0.11
C PHE A 32 2.74 6.36 1.27
N GLN A 33 1.55 6.92 1.46
CA GLN A 33 1.29 7.82 2.57
C GLN A 33 0.98 7.09 3.89
N ILE A 34 0.38 5.89 3.83
CA ILE A 34 -0.23 5.24 5.01
C ILE A 34 0.23 3.80 5.28
N ALA A 35 0.82 3.11 4.30
CA ALA A 35 1.07 1.67 4.44
C ALA A 35 2.40 1.36 5.13
N ASP A 36 2.34 0.55 6.19
CA ASP A 36 3.50 -0.12 6.78
C ASP A 36 3.91 -1.36 5.98
N LYS A 37 2.91 -2.07 5.44
CA LYS A 37 3.04 -3.23 4.54
C LYS A 37 2.02 -3.13 3.42
N THR A 38 2.41 -3.54 2.22
CA THR A 38 1.56 -3.52 1.03
C THR A 38 1.47 -4.91 0.43
N LEU A 39 0.26 -5.46 0.43
CA LEU A 39 -0.06 -6.70 -0.30
C LEU A 39 -0.50 -6.32 -1.71
N VAL A 40 0.21 -6.82 -2.73
CA VAL A 40 -0.11 -6.55 -4.13
C VAL A 40 -0.78 -7.77 -4.74
N MET A 41 -1.93 -7.56 -5.38
CA MET A 41 -2.71 -8.61 -6.03
C MET A 41 -2.72 -8.45 -7.55
N TYR A 42 -2.74 -9.58 -8.26
CA TYR A 42 -2.98 -9.65 -9.70
C TYR A 42 -3.79 -10.91 -10.02
N LYS A 43 -4.88 -10.76 -10.79
CA LYS A 43 -5.77 -11.87 -11.21
C LYS A 43 -6.19 -12.80 -10.05
N GLY A 44 -6.59 -12.21 -8.92
CA GLY A 44 -7.07 -12.96 -7.75
C GLY A 44 -5.98 -13.67 -6.95
N GLN A 45 -4.70 -13.47 -7.29
CA GLN A 45 -3.55 -14.04 -6.58
C GLN A 45 -2.76 -12.94 -5.89
N ILE A 46 -2.17 -13.27 -4.73
CA ILE A 46 -1.20 -12.41 -4.05
C ILE A 46 0.14 -12.58 -4.74
N GLN A 47 0.65 -11.49 -5.31
CA GLN A 47 1.92 -11.49 -6.02
C GLN A 47 3.10 -11.31 -5.06
N SER A 48 2.95 -10.41 -4.08
CA SER A 48 3.96 -10.17 -3.05
C SER A 48 3.38 -9.39 -1.87
N ILE A 49 4.09 -9.43 -0.74
CA ILE A 49 3.90 -8.55 0.40
C ILE A 49 5.18 -7.73 0.54
N ILE A 50 5.07 -6.41 0.34
CA ILE A 50 6.17 -5.46 0.33
C ILE A 50 6.20 -4.75 1.68
N ASN A 51 7.37 -4.70 2.32
CA ASN A 51 7.58 -3.86 3.50
C ASN A 51 7.81 -2.41 3.09
N ARG A 52 7.51 -1.47 3.99
CA ARG A 52 7.73 -0.04 3.80
C ARG A 52 9.09 0.32 3.20
N SER A 53 10.16 -0.32 3.67
CA SER A 53 11.55 -0.06 3.24
C SER A 53 11.82 -0.40 1.77
N GLU A 54 10.99 -1.24 1.16
CA GLU A 54 11.14 -1.72 -0.21
C GLU A 54 9.98 -1.26 -1.11
N LEU A 55 9.13 -0.36 -0.60
CA LEU A 55 7.95 0.14 -1.30
C LEU A 55 8.39 1.18 -2.32
N THR A 56 8.30 0.83 -3.61
CA THR A 56 8.52 1.74 -4.73
C THR A 56 7.37 1.67 -5.71
N GLU A 57 7.12 2.78 -6.41
CA GLU A 57 6.04 2.86 -7.41
C GLU A 57 6.24 1.81 -8.51
N THR A 58 7.45 1.72 -9.05
CA THR A 58 7.82 0.75 -10.09
C THR A 58 7.53 -0.68 -9.66
N ARG A 59 7.87 -1.04 -8.43
CA ARG A 59 7.66 -2.39 -7.90
C ARG A 59 6.19 -2.72 -7.71
N VAL A 60 5.41 -1.80 -7.14
CA VAL A 60 3.96 -1.96 -6.98
C VAL A 60 3.28 -2.13 -8.34
N MET A 61 3.63 -1.29 -9.32
CA MET A 61 3.09 -1.32 -10.68
C MET A 61 3.47 -2.59 -11.44
N ALA A 62 4.72 -3.05 -11.30
CA ALA A 62 5.17 -4.30 -11.92
C ALA A 62 4.37 -5.50 -11.38
N LEU A 63 4.25 -5.61 -10.06
CA LEU A 63 3.52 -6.70 -9.41
C LEU A 63 2.01 -6.64 -9.70
N SER A 64 1.42 -5.45 -9.77
CA SER A 64 -0.02 -5.28 -10.08
C SER A 64 -0.38 -5.56 -11.54
N THR A 65 0.62 -5.69 -12.42
CA THR A 65 0.44 -6.04 -13.84
C THR A 65 0.91 -7.45 -14.19
N GLY A 66 1.42 -8.20 -13.20
CA GLY A 66 1.85 -9.59 -13.37
C GLY A 66 3.32 -9.75 -13.78
N ILE A 67 4.10 -8.67 -13.81
CA ILE A 67 5.56 -8.74 -14.00
C ILE A 67 6.17 -9.30 -12.72
N LYS A 68 6.95 -10.37 -12.84
CA LYS A 68 7.66 -10.98 -11.70
C LYS A 68 9.05 -10.36 -11.60
N GLU A 69 9.45 -9.95 -10.40
CA GLU A 69 10.85 -9.70 -10.10
C GLU A 69 11.60 -11.04 -10.14
N GLU A 70 12.59 -11.18 -11.02
CA GLU A 70 13.54 -12.28 -10.95
C GLU A 70 14.41 -12.07 -9.70
N LYS A 71 14.57 -13.14 -8.91
CA LYS A 71 15.39 -13.14 -7.68
C LYS A 71 16.87 -13.13 -8.00
#